data_AF-A0AAD5NVQ3-F1
#
_entry.id   AF-A0AAD5NVQ3-F1
#
_cell.length_a   1.000
_cell.length_b   1.000
_cell.length_c   1.000
_cell.angle_alpha   90.00
_cell.angle_beta   90.00
_cell.angle_gamma   90.00
#
_symmetry.space_group_name_H-M   'P 1'
#
loop_
_entity.id
_entity.type
_entity.pdbx_description
1 polymer ?
#
loop_
_entity_poly.entity_id
_entity_poly.type
_entity_poly.pdbx_seq_one_letter_code
_entity_poly.pdbx_strand_id
1 'polypeptide(L)' 'MKYLKPLNFYKEVFKDVLMKENSKHGRLLGLDVSDKYVSLALSDWKNLTAVPLRAWQRQENNMSSVADIFQSSVRKFN' A
#
# COMPACT_ATOMS: atom_id res chain seq x y z
N MET A 1 11.40 5.83 -5.18
CA MET A 1 11.37 4.57 -4.40
C MET A 1 12.70 3.87 -4.52
N LYS A 2 13.29 3.41 -3.40
CA LYS A 2 14.52 2.61 -3.41
C LYS A 2 14.14 1.14 -3.59
N TYR A 3 14.70 0.45 -4.57
CA TYR A 3 14.55 -1.00 -4.68
C TYR A 3 15.32 -1.69 -3.55
N LEU A 4 14.69 -2.65 -2.89
CA LEU A 4 15.28 -3.47 -1.84
C LEU A 4 15.09 -4.95 -2.21
N LYS A 5 16.14 -5.75 -2.04
CA LYS A 5 16.01 -7.20 -2.12
C LYS A 5 15.04 -7.68 -1.02
N PRO A 6 14.25 -8.76 -1.24
CA PRO A 6 13.24 -9.21 -0.28
C PRO A 6 13.77 -9.40 1.15
N LEU A 7 14.97 -9.98 1.29
CA LEU A 7 15.61 -10.19 2.59
C LEU A 7 15.96 -8.87 3.30
N ASN A 8 16.42 -7.88 2.54
CA ASN A 8 16.79 -6.57 3.09
C ASN A 8 15.54 -5.79 3.47
N PHE A 9 14.48 -5.85 2.65
CA PHE A 9 13.18 -5.29 3.00
C PHE A 9 12.65 -5.86 4.32
N TYR A 10 12.69 -7.19 4.49
CA TYR A 10 12.22 -7.82 5.70
C TYR A 10 12.99 -7.36 6.94
N LYS A 11 14.33 -7.34 6.87
CA LYS A 11 15.19 -6.94 7.99
C LYS A 11 15.05 -5.45 8.30
N GLU A 12 15.31 -4.59 7.32
CA GLU A 12 15.46 -3.15 7.53
C GLU A 12 14.14 -2.40 7.68
N VAL A 13 13.06 -2.91 7.08
CA VAL A 13 11.76 -2.22 7.04
C VAL A 13 10.71 -3.00 7.83
N PHE A 14 10.47 -4.25 7.48
CA PHE A 14 9.33 -4.97 8.04
C PHE A 14 9.50 -5.26 9.53
N LYS A 15 10.60 -5.89 9.93
CA LYS A 15 10.86 -6.26 11.33
C LYS A 15 11.12 -5.04 12.21
N ASP A 16 12.01 -4.16 11.76
CA ASP A 16 12.55 -3.10 12.62
C ASP A 16 11.65 -1.84 12.67
N VAL A 17 10.85 -1.60 11.62
CA VAL A 17 9.98 -0.40 11.51
C VAL A 17 8.50 -0.77 11.64
N LEU A 18 8.03 -1.80 10.94
CA LEU A 18 6.59 -2.09 10.81
C LEU A 18 6.04 -3.05 11.88
N MET A 19 6.88 -3.83 12.56
CA MET A 19 6.46 -4.80 13.59
C MET A 19 6.87 -4.44 15.02
N LYS A 20 7.41 -3.24 15.26
CA LYS A 20 7.96 -2.86 16.57
C LYS A 20 6.86 -2.54 17.58
N GLU A 21 6.57 -3.44 18.53
CA GLU A 21 5.53 -3.22 19.54
C GLU A 21 5.68 -1.85 20.25
N ASN A 22 4.57 -1.10 20.35
CA ASN A 22 4.41 0.21 21.03
C ASN A 22 4.67 1.52 20.25
N SER A 23 4.83 1.52 18.92
CA SER A 23 4.81 2.76 18.11
C SER A 23 3.58 2.85 17.22
N LYS A 24 3.25 4.03 16.65
CA LYS A 24 2.29 4.11 15.54
C LYS A 24 2.97 3.49 14.31
N HIS A 25 2.83 2.19 14.12
CA HIS A 25 3.47 1.48 13.01
C HIS A 25 2.85 1.93 11.69
N GLY A 26 3.71 2.08 10.66
CA GLY A 26 3.21 2.25 9.30
C GLY A 26 2.41 1.02 8.85
N ARG A 27 1.51 1.22 7.88
CA ARG A 27 0.80 0.14 7.18
C ARG A 27 1.41 -0.08 5.81
N LEU A 28 1.29 -1.30 5.31
CA LEU A 28 1.69 -1.68 3.97
C LEU A 28 0.59 -1.36 2.97
N LEU A 29 0.97 -0.71 1.88
CA LEU A 29 0.13 -0.51 0.69
C LEU A 29 0.65 -1.41 -0.43
N GLY A 30 -0.15 -2.40 -0.81
CA GLY A 30 0.07 -3.20 -2.01
C GLY A 30 -0.50 -2.49 -3.23
N LEU A 31 0.29 -2.45 -4.30
CA LEU A 31 -0.07 -1.89 -5.60
C LEU A 31 0.17 -2.96 -6.66
N ASP A 32 -0.87 -3.32 -7.39
CA ASP A 32 -0.78 -4.22 -8.54
C ASP A 32 -1.27 -3.50 -9.81
N VAL A 33 -0.42 -3.55 -10.84
CA VAL A 33 -0.50 -2.69 -12.01
C VAL A 33 -0.52 -3.59 -13.25
N SER A 34 -1.72 -3.87 -13.76
CA SER A 34 -1.99 -4.68 -14.98
C SER A 34 -2.52 -3.81 -16.12
N ASP A 35 -2.30 -4.15 -17.38
CA ASP A 35 -2.52 -3.22 -18.52
C ASP A 35 -3.85 -2.45 -18.49
N LYS A 36 -4.90 -3.09 -17.99
CA LYS A 36 -6.24 -2.51 -17.88
C LYS A 36 -6.54 -1.91 -16.51
N TYR A 37 -5.91 -2.41 -15.45
CA TYR A 37 -6.29 -2.07 -14.08
C TYR A 37 -5.11 -1.71 -13.18
N VAL A 38 -5.37 -0.80 -12.24
CA VAL A 38 -4.53 -0.60 -11.07
C VAL A 38 -5.34 -1.01 -9.86
N SER A 39 -4.89 -2.03 -9.14
CA SER A 39 -5.52 -2.52 -7.92
C SER A 39 -4.67 -2.14 -6.71
N LEU A 40 -5.35 -1.98 -5.57
CA LEU A 40 -4.72 -1.61 -4.31
C LEU A 40 -5.13 -2.60 -3.22
N ALA A 41 -4.26 -2.80 -2.25
CA ALA A 41 -4.59 -3.47 -1.00
C ALA A 41 -3.92 -2.75 0.17
N LEU A 42 -4.60 -2.63 1.31
CA LEU A 42 -4.03 -2.03 2.52
C LEU A 42 -3.97 -3.08 3.61
N SER A 43 -2.82 -3.25 4.26
CA SER A 43 -2.67 -4.16 5.39
C SER A 43 -3.48 -3.70 6.59
N ASP A 44 -3.80 -4.57 7.55
CA ASP A 44 -4.33 -4.17 8.85
C ASP A 44 -3.27 -3.46 9.72
N TRP A 45 -3.68 -2.97 10.89
CA TRP A 45 -2.79 -2.29 11.84
C TRP A 45 -1.65 -3.17 12.37
N LYS A 46 -1.78 -4.49 12.26
CA LYS A 46 -0.76 -5.45 12.68
C LYS A 46 0.12 -5.91 11.51
N ASN A 47 -0.12 -5.42 10.30
CA ASN A 47 0.50 -5.87 9.07
C ASN A 47 0.42 -7.41 8.85
N LEU A 48 -0.65 -8.05 9.35
CA LEU A 48 -0.86 -9.51 9.27
C LEU A 48 -1.80 -9.90 8.13
N THR A 49 -2.82 -9.08 7.86
CA THR A 49 -3.80 -9.30 6.80
C THR A 49 -3.88 -8.08 5.90
N ALA A 50 -4.36 -8.22 4.67
CA ALA A 50 -4.58 -7.11 3.77
C ALA A 50 -5.98 -7.15 3.16
N VAL A 51 -6.61 -5.99 3.06
CA VAL A 51 -7.95 -5.83 2.49
C VAL A 51 -7.79 -5.23 1.09
N PRO A 52 -8.38 -5.85 0.05
CA PRO A 52 -8.39 -5.25 -1.28
C PRO A 52 -9.19 -3.94 -1.25
N LEU A 53 -8.58 -2.90 -1.78
CA LEU A 53 -9.22 -1.64 -2.10
C LEU A 53 -9.72 -1.67 -3.55
N ARG A 54 -10.43 -0.62 -3.95
CA ARG A 54 -11.02 -0.51 -5.29
C ARG A 54 -9.95 -0.66 -6.39
N ALA A 55 -10.26 -1.45 -7.41
CA ALA A 55 -9.49 -1.50 -8.65
C ALA A 55 -9.96 -0.39 -9.61
N TRP A 56 -9.01 0.25 -10.28
CA TRP A 56 -9.25 1.38 -11.19
C TRP A 56 -8.90 1.02 -12.64
N GLN A 57 -9.73 1.44 -13.60
CA GLN A 57 -9.45 1.22 -15.02
C GLN A 57 -8.49 2.28 -15.56
N ARG A 58 -7.35 1.85 -16.12
CA ARG A 58 -6.33 2.78 -16.63
C ARG A 58 -6.80 3.68 -17.77
N GLN A 59 -7.84 3.28 -18.52
CA GLN A 59 -8.39 4.06 -19.63
C GLN A 59 -9.24 5.26 -19.19
N GLU A 60 -9.62 5.33 -17.90
CA GLU A 60 -10.18 6.56 -17.32
C GLU A 60 -9.02 7.55 -17.06
N ASN A 61 -8.68 8.31 -18.11
CA ASN A 61 -7.45 9.09 -18.34
C ASN A 61 -7.12 10.24 -17.36
N ASN A 62 -7.74 10.36 -16.18
CA ASN A 62 -7.38 11.40 -15.22
C ASN A 62 -6.46 10.85 -14.13
N MET A 63 -5.17 10.76 -14.45
CA MET A 63 -4.12 10.29 -13.54
C MET A 63 -4.04 11.12 -12.23
N SER A 64 -4.39 12.42 -12.29
CA SER A 64 -4.56 13.28 -11.11
C SER A 64 -5.67 12.76 -10.18
N SER A 65 -6.79 12.30 -10.76
CA SER A 65 -7.90 11.72 -10.00
C SER A 65 -7.50 10.42 -9.31
N VAL A 66 -6.63 9.60 -9.92
CA VAL A 66 -6.19 8.33 -9.32
C VAL A 66 -5.37 8.57 -8.04
N ALA A 67 -4.47 9.55 -8.06
CA ALA A 67 -3.71 9.93 -6.87
C ALA A 67 -4.62 10.48 -5.75
N ASP A 68 -5.60 11.30 -6.09
CA ASP A 68 -6.58 11.84 -5.13
C ASP A 68 -7.48 10.74 -4.55
N ILE A 69 -7.88 9.77 -5.37
CA ILE A 69 -8.62 8.58 -4.95
C ILE A 69 -7.77 7.71 -4.02
N PHE A 70 -6.48 7.55 -4.31
CA PHE A 70 -5.56 6.82 -3.44
C PHE A 70 -5.41 7.52 -2.08
N GLN A 71 -5.17 8.83 -2.08
CA GLN A 71 -5.07 9.61 -0.85
C GLN A 71 -6.38 9.56 -0.03
N SER A 72 -7.53 9.73 -0.68
CA SER A 72 -8.82 9.67 0.00
C SER A 72 -9.15 8.27 0.52
N SER A 73 -8.77 7.21 -0.20
CA SER A 73 -8.95 5.83 0.25
C SER A 73 -8.09 5.55 1.47
N VAL A 74 -6.79 5.86 1.42
CA VAL A 74 -5.89 5.69 2.58
C VAL A 74 -6.37 6.49 3.79
N ARG A 75 -6.86 7.72 3.60
CA ARG A 75 -7.44 8.53 4.69
C ARG A 75 -8.68 7.91 5.34
N LYS A 76 -9.53 7.22 4.57
CA LYS A 76 -10.73 6.55 5.11
C LYS A 76 -10.42 5.32 5.96
N PHE A 77 -9.27 4.69 5.73
CA PHE A 77 -8.86 3.49 6.44
C PHE A 77 -7.91 3.76 7.61
N ASN A 78 -7.45 5.01 7.80
CA ASN A 78 -6.72 5.49 8.98
C ASN A 78 -7.67 6.01 10.06
#